data_AF-A0A392QL59-F1
#
_entry.id   AF-A0A392QL59-F1
#
_cell.length_a   1.000
_cell.length_b   1.000
_cell.length_c   1.000
_cell.angle_alpha   90.00
_cell.angle_beta   90.00
_cell.angle_gamma   90.00
#
_symmetry.space_group_name_H-M   'P 1'
#
loop_
_entity.id
_entity.type
_entity.pdbx_description
1 polymer ?
#
loop_
_entity_poly.entity_id
_entity_poly.type
_entity_poly.pdbx_seq_one_letter_code
_entity_poly.pdbx_strand_id
1 'polypeptide(L)'
;AYKEQHRTLSSDIQKAEDKIKVLVEERDAVLQEVKERKNRIVELESRLQSSANVIVTEEDEKAVDPDGEYASFSRVALINKIYDLESSMVEAASLSFRNAVAQLHVLNPGLEFVEEGLDKEKEVRDGQILPPLPDEEN
;
A
#
# COMPACT_ATOMS: atom_id res chain seq x y z
N ALA A 1 -14.86 67.58 36.45
CA ALA A 1 -15.81 67.41 35.33
C ALA A 1 -15.11 67.39 33.96
N TYR A 2 -14.94 68.52 33.24
CA TYR A 2 -14.45 68.50 31.85
C TYR A 2 -13.03 67.89 31.65
N LYS A 3 -12.06 68.30 32.49
CA LYS A 3 -10.70 67.74 32.45
C LYS A 3 -10.63 66.24 32.73
N GLU A 4 -11.57 65.77 33.54
CA GLU A 4 -11.66 64.39 34.01
C GLU A 4 -12.26 63.51 32.91
N GLN A 5 -13.33 63.97 32.26
CA GLN A 5 -13.87 63.35 31.05
C GLN A 5 -12.83 63.28 29.92
N HIS A 6 -12.07 64.35 29.68
CA HIS A 6 -11.02 64.36 28.66
C HIS A 6 -9.92 63.34 28.96
N ARG A 7 -9.56 63.16 30.24
CA ARG A 7 -8.57 62.15 30.66
C ARG A 7 -9.09 60.73 30.44
N THR A 8 -10.36 60.47 30.75
CA THR A 8 -11.00 59.17 30.51
C THR A 8 -11.07 58.86 29.02
N LEU A 9 -11.57 59.80 28.20
CA LEU A 9 -11.64 59.64 26.74
C LEU A 9 -10.26 59.38 26.13
N SER A 10 -9.24 60.11 26.55
CA SER A 10 -7.87 59.89 26.07
C SER A 10 -7.33 58.51 26.43
N SER A 11 -7.67 57.98 27.63
CA SER A 11 -7.28 56.63 28.02
C SER A 11 -8.01 55.56 27.21
N ASP A 12 -9.28 55.75 26.90
CA ASP A 12 -10.07 54.76 26.17
C ASP A 12 -9.72 54.75 24.67
N ILE A 13 -9.39 55.91 24.10
CA ILE A 13 -8.81 56.00 22.75
C ILE A 13 -7.50 55.23 22.68
N GLN A 14 -6.58 55.43 23.63
CA GLN A 14 -5.30 54.70 23.64
C GLN A 14 -5.51 53.18 23.73
N LYS A 15 -6.42 52.71 24.59
CA LYS A 15 -6.75 51.28 24.70
C LYS A 15 -7.34 50.73 23.40
N ALA A 16 -8.18 51.51 22.72
CA ALA A 16 -8.76 51.11 21.44
C ALA A 16 -7.69 51.04 20.34
N GLU A 17 -6.76 51.98 20.30
CA GLU A 17 -5.61 51.98 19.39
C GLU A 17 -4.71 50.75 19.61
N ASP A 18 -4.38 50.44 20.86
CA ASP A 18 -3.58 49.26 21.21
C ASP A 18 -4.28 47.96 20.80
N LYS A 19 -5.61 47.87 21.02
CA LYS A 19 -6.41 46.71 20.64
C LYS A 19 -6.50 46.56 19.11
N ILE A 20 -6.65 47.66 18.37
CA ILE A 20 -6.66 47.64 16.90
C ILE A 20 -5.32 47.13 16.39
N LYS A 21 -4.20 47.56 16.99
CA LYS A 21 -2.87 47.11 16.59
C LYS A 21 -2.72 45.59 16.73
N VAL A 22 -3.11 45.03 17.87
CA VAL A 22 -3.09 43.57 18.09
C VAL A 22 -3.97 42.83 17.09
N LEU A 23 -5.20 43.31 16.87
CA LEU A 23 -6.13 42.68 15.92
C LEU A 23 -5.61 42.71 14.48
N VAL A 24 -4.88 43.76 14.08
CA VAL A 24 -4.26 43.84 12.74
C VAL A 24 -3.16 42.80 12.60
N GLU A 25 -2.29 42.66 13.61
CA GLU A 25 -1.21 41.65 13.63
C GLU A 25 -1.78 40.22 13.57
N GLU A 26 -2.83 39.92 14.35
CA GLU A 26 -3.52 38.63 14.33
C GLU A 26 -4.17 38.36 12.96
N ARG A 27 -4.84 39.36 12.38
CA ARG A 27 -5.47 39.25 11.05
C ARG A 27 -4.43 38.94 9.97
N ASP A 28 -3.28 39.59 10.01
CA ASP A 28 -2.21 39.38 9.03
C ASP A 28 -1.57 37.99 9.18
N ALA A 29 -1.37 37.51 10.41
CA ALA A 29 -0.92 36.14 10.67
C ALA A 29 -1.91 35.10 10.13
N VAL A 30 -3.21 35.27 10.38
CA VAL A 30 -4.26 34.37 9.87
C VAL A 30 -4.33 34.40 8.35
N LEU A 31 -4.20 35.57 7.71
CA LEU A 31 -4.16 35.67 6.25
C LEU A 31 -2.98 34.90 5.66
N GLN A 32 -1.82 34.92 6.32
CA GLN A 32 -0.66 34.14 5.90
C GLN A 32 -0.94 32.64 5.99
N GLU A 33 -1.47 32.15 7.12
CA GLU A 33 -1.84 30.73 7.27
C GLU A 33 -2.86 30.27 6.23
N VAL A 34 -3.87 31.09 5.95
CA VAL A 34 -4.89 30.77 4.94
C VAL A 34 -4.25 30.63 3.55
N LYS A 35 -3.29 31.49 3.21
CA LYS A 35 -2.55 31.42 1.95
C LYS A 35 -1.71 30.15 1.86
N GLU A 36 -1.00 29.80 2.93
CA GLU A 36 -0.17 28.58 3.00
C GLU A 36 -1.03 27.32 2.87
N ARG A 37 -2.16 27.24 3.59
CA ARG A 37 -3.11 26.12 3.49
C ARG A 37 -3.71 26.01 2.09
N LYS A 38 -4.05 27.13 1.45
CA LYS A 38 -4.57 27.13 0.08
C LYS A 38 -3.54 26.58 -0.91
N ASN A 39 -2.27 26.97 -0.78
CA ASN A 39 -1.20 26.40 -1.59
C ASN A 39 -1.04 24.90 -1.36
N ARG A 40 -1.15 24.45 -0.11
CA ARG A 40 -1.07 23.03 0.23
C ARG A 40 -2.22 22.21 -0.35
N ILE A 41 -3.44 22.77 -0.38
CA ILE A 41 -4.60 22.13 -1.02
C ILE A 41 -4.34 21.93 -2.50
N VAL A 42 -3.88 22.97 -3.21
CA VAL A 42 -3.58 22.89 -4.66
C VAL A 42 -2.51 21.84 -4.94
N GLU A 43 -1.47 21.76 -4.12
CA GLU A 43 -0.43 20.73 -4.24
C GLU A 43 -0.99 19.32 -4.04
N LEU A 44 -1.83 19.12 -3.02
CA LEU A 44 -2.45 17.83 -2.74
C LEU A 44 -3.42 17.41 -3.85
N GLU A 45 -4.21 18.34 -4.39
CA GLU A 45 -5.09 18.11 -5.54
C GLU A 45 -4.29 17.70 -6.78
N SER A 46 -3.19 18.39 -7.07
CA SER A 46 -2.31 18.04 -8.19
C SER A 46 -1.69 16.65 -8.03
N ARG A 47 -1.27 16.30 -6.82
CA ARG A 47 -0.76 14.95 -6.51
C ARG A 47 -1.85 13.88 -6.62
N LEU A 48 -3.07 14.20 -6.22
CA LEU A 48 -4.21 13.28 -6.35
C LEU A 48 -4.54 13.04 -7.83
N GLN A 49 -4.56 14.10 -8.64
CA GLN A 49 -4.75 14.01 -10.09
C GLN A 49 -3.64 13.22 -10.79
N SER A 50 -2.38 13.36 -10.37
CA SER A 50 -1.30 12.55 -10.94
C SER A 50 -1.40 11.08 -10.53
N SER A 51 -1.83 10.80 -9.29
CA SER A 51 -2.14 9.42 -8.86
C SER A 51 -3.40 8.85 -9.50
N ALA A 52 -4.30 9.70 -10.01
CA ALA A 52 -5.54 9.29 -10.64
C ALA A 52 -5.31 8.49 -11.95
N ASN A 53 -4.14 8.63 -12.57
CA ASN A 53 -3.74 7.80 -13.72
C ASN A 53 -3.41 6.34 -13.33
N VAL A 54 -3.43 6.03 -12.02
CA VAL A 54 -3.30 4.68 -11.43
C VAL A 54 -4.62 4.27 -10.78
N ILE A 55 -5.76 4.83 -11.21
CA ILE A 55 -7.07 4.37 -10.76
C ILE A 55 -7.34 3.04 -11.46
N VAL A 56 -7.30 1.96 -10.68
CA VAL A 56 -7.97 0.70 -11.03
C VAL A 56 -9.44 1.05 -11.22
N THR A 57 -9.93 0.93 -12.46
CA THR A 57 -11.34 1.22 -12.72
C THR A 57 -12.22 0.16 -12.04
N GLU A 58 -13.48 0.47 -11.80
CA GLU A 58 -14.42 -0.55 -11.31
C GLU A 58 -14.51 -1.77 -12.24
N GLU A 59 -14.18 -1.61 -13.52
CA GLU A 59 -14.12 -2.70 -14.50
C GLU A 59 -12.84 -3.54 -14.34
N ASP A 60 -11.68 -2.89 -14.13
CA ASP A 60 -10.43 -3.59 -13.84
C ASP A 60 -10.51 -4.37 -12.52
N GLU A 61 -11.12 -3.79 -11.48
CA GLU A 61 -11.32 -4.46 -10.19
C GLU A 61 -12.24 -5.68 -10.34
N LYS A 62 -13.35 -5.56 -11.10
CA LYS A 62 -14.24 -6.68 -11.38
C LYS A 62 -13.59 -7.78 -12.22
N ALA A 63 -12.57 -7.48 -13.01
CA ALA A 63 -11.84 -8.49 -13.77
C ALA A 63 -10.97 -9.38 -12.87
N VAL A 64 -10.40 -8.82 -11.80
CA VAL A 64 -9.51 -9.54 -10.87
C VAL A 64 -10.23 -10.06 -9.62
N ASP A 65 -11.32 -9.41 -9.22
CA ASP A 65 -12.15 -9.75 -8.07
C ASP A 65 -13.65 -9.70 -8.43
N PRO A 66 -14.16 -10.66 -9.22
CA PRO A 66 -15.54 -10.65 -9.71
C PRO A 66 -16.58 -10.66 -8.58
N ASP A 67 -16.25 -11.30 -7.46
CA ASP A 67 -17.11 -11.46 -6.29
C ASP A 67 -16.91 -10.33 -5.26
N GLY A 68 -15.91 -9.46 -5.45
CA GLY A 68 -15.61 -8.34 -4.55
C GLY A 68 -15.07 -8.78 -3.17
N GLU A 69 -14.51 -9.99 -3.06
CA GLU A 69 -13.98 -10.52 -1.79
C GLU A 69 -12.80 -9.67 -1.31
N TYR A 70 -11.84 -9.40 -2.20
CA TYR A 70 -10.60 -8.70 -1.90
C TYR A 70 -10.79 -7.18 -1.80
N ALA A 71 -11.74 -6.60 -2.54
CA ALA A 71 -12.08 -5.19 -2.45
C ALA A 71 -12.48 -4.76 -1.03
N SER A 72 -13.03 -5.69 -0.24
CA SER A 72 -13.43 -5.47 1.15
C SER A 72 -12.28 -5.62 2.17
N PHE A 73 -11.11 -6.13 1.74
CA PHE A 73 -10.03 -6.48 2.64
C PHE A 73 -9.22 -5.25 3.06
N SER A 74 -8.83 -5.23 4.34
CA SER A 74 -7.71 -4.38 4.75
C SER A 74 -6.41 -4.88 4.12
N ARG A 75 -5.42 -4.00 3.96
CA ARG A 75 -4.08 -4.39 3.48
C ARG A 75 -3.50 -5.58 4.24
N VAL A 76 -3.68 -5.63 5.56
CA VAL A 76 -3.17 -6.73 6.41
C VAL A 76 -3.93 -8.02 6.12
N ALA A 77 -5.25 -7.96 5.98
CA ALA A 77 -6.07 -9.12 5.65
C ALA A 77 -5.71 -9.71 4.28
N LEU A 78 -5.49 -8.86 3.28
CA LEU A 78 -5.07 -9.29 1.95
C LEU A 78 -3.69 -9.97 1.96
N ILE A 79 -2.73 -9.40 2.68
CA ILE A 79 -1.40 -10.02 2.85
C ILE A 79 -1.51 -11.40 3.50
N ASN A 80 -2.33 -11.55 4.54
CA ASN A 80 -2.53 -12.84 5.20
C ASN A 80 -3.16 -13.87 4.25
N LYS A 81 -4.18 -13.47 3.49
CA LYS A 81 -4.85 -14.35 2.51
C LYS A 81 -3.86 -14.84 1.44
N ILE A 82 -2.95 -13.98 0.97
CA ILE A 82 -1.89 -14.37 0.03
C ILE A 82 -0.99 -15.43 0.64
N TYR A 83 -0.51 -15.23 1.87
CA TYR A 83 0.32 -16.22 2.55
C TYR A 83 -0.39 -17.56 2.77
N ASP A 84 -1.67 -17.54 3.16
CA ASP A 84 -2.47 -18.75 3.33
C ASP A 84 -2.60 -19.52 2.01
N LEU A 85 -2.87 -18.81 0.90
CA LEU A 85 -2.97 -19.39 -0.42
C LEU A 85 -1.63 -20.00 -0.88
N GLU A 86 -0.53 -19.26 -0.73
CA GLU A 86 0.82 -19.73 -1.05
C GLU A 86 1.18 -20.99 -0.29
N SER A 87 0.94 -21.01 1.03
CA SER A 87 1.19 -22.18 1.88
C SER A 87 0.35 -23.38 1.43
N SER A 88 -0.95 -23.16 1.19
CA SER A 88 -1.85 -24.21 0.72
C SER A 88 -1.44 -24.78 -0.64
N MET A 89 -0.97 -23.95 -1.56
CA MET A 89 -0.49 -24.40 -2.88
C MET A 89 0.78 -25.23 -2.77
N VAL A 90 1.74 -24.82 -1.95
CA VAL A 90 2.98 -25.57 -1.70
C VAL A 90 2.68 -26.92 -1.05
N GLU A 91 1.76 -26.97 -0.10
CA GLU A 91 1.32 -28.22 0.53
C GLU A 91 0.64 -29.16 -0.48
N ALA A 92 -0.27 -28.63 -1.30
CA ALA A 92 -0.96 -29.41 -2.33
C ALA A 92 0.01 -29.98 -3.38
N ALA A 93 0.96 -29.17 -3.84
CA ALA A 93 2.00 -29.60 -4.77
C ALA A 93 2.90 -30.70 -4.16
N SER A 94 3.30 -30.52 -2.89
CA SER A 94 4.11 -31.50 -2.17
C SER A 94 3.39 -32.83 -1.99
N LEU A 95 2.10 -32.80 -1.66
CA LEU A 95 1.27 -33.99 -1.54
C LEU A 95 1.09 -34.70 -2.88
N SER A 96 0.79 -33.94 -3.94
CA SER A 96 0.67 -34.46 -5.31
C SER A 96 1.95 -35.15 -5.76
N PHE A 97 3.10 -34.51 -5.53
CA PHE A 97 4.42 -35.06 -5.85
C PHE A 97 4.69 -36.37 -5.11
N ARG A 98 4.50 -36.40 -3.79
CA ARG A 98 4.70 -37.64 -2.99
C ARG A 98 3.77 -38.76 -3.45
N ASN A 99 2.52 -38.44 -3.79
CA ASN A 99 1.57 -39.41 -4.31
C ASN A 99 2.03 -39.97 -5.66
N ALA A 100 2.50 -39.12 -6.58
CA ALA A 100 3.07 -39.57 -7.85
C ALA A 100 4.28 -40.49 -7.65
N VAL A 101 5.20 -40.14 -6.75
CA VAL A 101 6.36 -41.00 -6.40
C VAL A 101 5.91 -42.35 -5.83
N ALA A 102 4.92 -42.35 -4.93
CA ALA A 102 4.37 -43.60 -4.38
C ALA A 102 3.72 -44.47 -5.47
N GLN A 103 3.00 -43.88 -6.42
CA GLN A 103 2.43 -44.61 -7.56
C GLN A 103 3.52 -45.22 -8.45
N LEU A 104 4.63 -44.52 -8.68
CA LEU A 104 5.76 -45.06 -9.44
C LEU A 104 6.37 -46.29 -8.77
N HIS A 105 6.51 -46.30 -7.44
CA HIS A 105 6.96 -47.47 -6.69
C HIS A 105 6.02 -48.67 -6.87
N VAL A 106 4.71 -48.45 -6.81
CA VAL A 106 3.71 -49.51 -6.98
C VAL A 106 3.73 -50.08 -8.41
N LEU A 107 3.88 -49.23 -9.42
CA LEU A 107 3.86 -49.64 -10.83
C LEU A 107 5.15 -50.35 -11.28
N ASN A 108 6.25 -50.21 -10.54
CA ASN A 108 7.55 -50.78 -10.88
C ASN A 108 8.06 -51.74 -9.78
N PRO A 109 7.34 -52.85 -9.51
CA PRO A 109 7.75 -53.78 -8.46
C PRO A 109 9.07 -54.47 -8.84
N GLY A 110 10.10 -54.29 -8.02
CA GLY A 110 11.43 -54.88 -8.20
C GLY A 110 12.51 -53.91 -8.69
N LEU A 111 12.16 -52.65 -8.95
CA LEU A 111 13.12 -51.55 -9.16
C LEU A 111 13.24 -50.76 -7.85
N GLU A 112 14.47 -50.58 -7.36
CA GLU A 112 14.76 -49.67 -6.26
C GLU A 112 15.01 -48.27 -6.84
N PHE A 113 14.15 -47.31 -6.50
CA PHE A 113 14.32 -45.93 -6.94
C PHE A 113 15.37 -45.23 -6.08
N VAL A 114 16.38 -44.65 -6.72
CA VAL A 114 17.34 -43.78 -6.06
C VAL A 114 16.74 -42.39 -5.97
N GLU A 115 16.34 -41.99 -4.77
CA GLU A 115 15.81 -40.64 -4.51
C GLU A 115 16.91 -39.62 -4.17
N GLU A 116 18.14 -40.09 -3.95
CA GLU A 116 19.29 -39.22 -3.67
C GLU A 116 19.59 -38.30 -4.87
N GLY A 117 19.62 -36.98 -4.62
CA GLY A 117 19.85 -35.97 -5.65
C GLY A 117 18.59 -35.42 -6.32
N LEU A 118 17.40 -35.98 -6.01
CA LEU A 118 16.12 -35.41 -6.41
C LEU A 118 15.94 -34.01 -5.81
N ASP A 119 15.62 -33.04 -6.65
CA ASP A 119 15.53 -31.64 -6.27
C ASP A 119 14.43 -30.96 -7.10
N LYS A 120 13.49 -30.30 -6.43
CA LYS A 120 12.36 -29.59 -7.07
C LYS A 120 12.82 -28.40 -7.92
N GLU A 121 14.03 -27.90 -7.67
CA GLU A 121 14.64 -26.77 -8.40
C GLU A 121 15.60 -27.24 -9.49
N LYS A 122 15.54 -28.52 -9.87
CA LYS A 122 16.37 -29.09 -10.94
C LYS A 122 15.51 -29.78 -11.98
N GLU A 123 16.08 -29.90 -13.17
CA GLU A 123 15.45 -30.47 -14.34
C GLU A 123 16.27 -31.65 -14.86
N VAL A 124 15.62 -32.57 -15.55
CA VAL A 124 16.31 -33.66 -16.24
C VAL A 124 16.70 -33.22 -17.64
N ARG A 125 18.00 -33.11 -17.91
CA ARG A 125 18.56 -32.86 -19.25
C ARG A 125 19.53 -33.97 -19.60
N ASP A 126 19.32 -34.62 -20.75
CA ASP A 126 20.12 -35.76 -21.22
C ASP A 126 20.29 -36.88 -20.16
N GLY A 127 19.24 -37.12 -19.36
CA GLY A 127 19.23 -38.12 -18.30
C GLY A 127 19.95 -37.72 -17.00
N GLN A 128 20.41 -36.47 -16.88
CA GLN A 128 21.07 -35.94 -15.68
C GLN A 128 20.19 -34.89 -14.99
N ILE A 129 20.19 -34.89 -13.66
CA ILE A 129 19.49 -33.88 -12.85
C ILE A 129 20.39 -32.65 -12.69
N LEU A 130 20.01 -31.53 -13.29
CA LEU A 130 20.80 -30.30 -13.34
C LEU A 130 19.94 -29.07 -12.97
N PRO A 131 20.52 -28.00 -12.40
CA PRO A 131 19.80 -26.73 -12.23
C PRO A 131 19.20 -26.25 -13.57
N PRO A 132 18.05 -25.56 -13.57
CA PRO A 132 17.45 -24.99 -14.77
C PRO A 132 18.46 -24.09 -15.49
N LEU A 133 18.34 -24.01 -16.83
CA LEU A 133 19.12 -23.02 -17.56
C LEU A 133 18.62 -21.62 -17.14
N PRO A 134 19.50 -20.62 -17.06
CA PRO A 134 19.04 -19.26 -16.83
C PRO A 134 18.06 -18.86 -17.93
N ASP A 135 16.97 -18.20 -17.54
CA ASP A 135 16.00 -17.68 -18.49
C ASP A 135 16.71 -16.76 -19.49
N GLU A 136 16.49 -16.96 -20.79
CA GLU A 136 16.87 -15.95 -21.79
C GLU A 136 16.02 -14.70 -21.51
N GLU A 137 16.64 -13.63 -21.01
CA GLU A 137 15.99 -12.33 -20.81
C GLU A 137 15.27 -11.91 -22.11
N ASN A 138 13.94 -11.95 -22.10
CA ASN A 138 13.09 -11.38 -23.15
C ASN A 138 12.55 -10.01 -22.73
#